data_AF-K7NNT0-F1
#
_entry.id   AF-K7NNT0-F1
#
_cell.length_a   1.000
_cell.length_b   1.000
_cell.length_c   1.000
_cell.angle_alpha   90.00
_cell.angle_beta   90.00
_cell.angle_gamma   90.00
#
_symmetry.space_group_name_H-M   'P 1'
#
loop_
_entity.id
_entity.type
_entity.pdbx_description
1 polymer ?
#
loop_
_entity_poly.entity_id
_entity_poly.type
_entity_poly.pdbx_seq_one_letter_code
_entity_poly.pdbx_strand_id
1 'polypeptide(L)'
;STATSSWTDSNKGDWRNEQDRDRITQLPGQPSNVNFDQYSGYITVDSNAGRALFYWLVEAAENPSSKPLVLWLNGGPGCSSVAYGEAEELGPFHIHADGKSLYLNPYSWNKLANILFLDSPAGVGFSY
;
A
#
# COMPACT_ATOMS: atom_id res chain seq x y z
N SER A 1 4.41 -28.51 5.15
CA SER A 1 5.70 -28.03 4.64
C SER A 1 5.80 -26.56 4.98
N THR A 2 6.70 -26.19 5.89
CA THR A 2 6.91 -24.80 6.26
C THR A 2 8.08 -24.30 5.42
N ALA A 3 7.82 -23.47 4.42
CA ALA A 3 8.87 -22.79 3.69
C ALA A 3 9.41 -21.66 4.57
N THR A 4 10.48 -21.92 5.31
CA THR A 4 11.26 -20.84 5.92
C THR A 4 12.22 -20.33 4.86
N SER A 5 11.91 -19.19 4.23
CA SER A 5 12.93 -18.44 3.49
C SER A 5 13.87 -17.80 4.50
N SER A 6 15.04 -18.38 4.70
CA SER A 6 16.14 -17.78 5.45
C SER A 6 16.66 -16.58 4.68
N TRP A 7 16.39 -15.37 5.19
CA TRP A 7 16.92 -14.11 4.68
C TRP A 7 18.43 -14.02 4.92
N THR A 8 19.23 -13.95 3.86
CA THR A 8 20.67 -13.69 3.91
C THR A 8 20.98 -12.27 3.41
N ASP A 9 22.06 -11.67 3.93
CA ASP A 9 22.51 -10.29 3.63
C ASP A 9 22.78 -10.00 2.14
N SER A 10 22.88 -11.03 1.29
CA SER A 10 23.00 -10.94 -0.17
C SER A 10 21.77 -10.31 -0.84
N ASN A 11 20.59 -10.37 -0.22
CA ASN A 11 19.35 -9.86 -0.80
C ASN A 11 19.15 -8.36 -0.55
N LYS A 12 20.06 -7.70 0.20
CA LYS A 12 19.89 -6.29 0.59
C LYS A 12 19.87 -5.32 -0.59
N GLY A 13 20.56 -5.65 -1.67
CA GLY A 13 20.54 -4.86 -2.91
C GLY A 13 19.29 -5.09 -3.74
N ASP A 14 18.66 -6.26 -3.60
CA ASP A 14 17.55 -6.66 -4.45
C ASP A 14 16.26 -5.97 -4.00
N TRP A 15 15.88 -6.10 -2.72
CA TRP A 15 14.62 -5.54 -2.20
C TRP A 15 14.52 -4.01 -2.33
N ARG A 16 15.65 -3.29 -2.30
CA ARG A 16 15.66 -1.84 -2.53
C ARG A 16 15.27 -1.49 -3.96
N ASN A 17 15.80 -2.25 -4.92
CA ASN A 17 15.43 -2.08 -6.33
C ASN A 17 13.96 -2.47 -6.54
N GLU A 18 13.44 -3.46 -5.81
CA GLU A 18 12.02 -3.82 -5.89
C GLU A 18 11.13 -2.70 -5.32
N GLN A 19 11.49 -2.18 -4.14
CA GLN A 19 10.81 -1.04 -3.53
C GLN A 19 10.82 0.20 -4.45
N ASP A 20 11.96 0.48 -5.09
CA ASP A 20 12.07 1.61 -6.01
C ASP A 20 11.19 1.44 -7.26
N ARG A 21 10.99 0.21 -7.74
CA ARG A 21 10.07 -0.07 -8.86
C ARG A 21 8.61 0.12 -8.47
N ASP A 22 8.27 -0.17 -7.23
CA ASP A 22 6.90 -0.05 -6.71
C ASP A 22 6.58 1.38 -6.26
N ARG A 23 7.56 2.29 -6.22
CA ARG A 23 7.37 3.67 -5.77
C ARG A 23 6.46 4.46 -6.71
N ILE A 24 5.39 5.02 -6.16
CA ILE A 24 4.51 5.93 -6.89
C ILE A 24 5.09 7.34 -6.77
N THR A 25 5.57 7.87 -7.89
CA THR A 25 6.15 9.22 -7.95
C THR A 25 5.08 10.31 -7.90
N GLN A 26 3.94 10.10 -8.58
CA GLN A 26 2.80 10.99 -8.56
C GLN A 26 1.54 10.27 -9.05
N LEU A 27 0.42 10.45 -8.34
CA LEU A 27 -0.90 9.99 -8.79
C LEU A 27 -1.52 11.02 -9.76
N PRO A 28 -2.32 10.56 -10.74
CA PRO A 28 -3.20 11.45 -11.50
C PRO A 28 -4.10 12.26 -10.54
N GLY A 29 -4.17 13.58 -10.74
CA GLY A 29 -5.00 14.45 -9.90
C GLY A 29 -4.46 14.74 -8.49
N GLN A 30 -3.25 14.26 -8.15
CA GLN A 30 -2.61 14.53 -6.86
C GLN A 30 -2.32 16.02 -6.66
N PRO A 31 -2.59 16.58 -5.47
CA PRO A 31 -2.21 17.95 -5.17
C PRO A 31 -0.68 18.08 -5.00
N SER A 32 -0.14 19.26 -5.27
CA SER A 32 1.32 19.48 -5.27
C SER A 32 1.98 19.48 -3.89
N ASN A 33 1.20 19.51 -2.81
CA ASN A 33 1.67 19.63 -1.42
C ASN A 33 1.73 18.29 -0.68
N VAL A 34 2.11 17.22 -1.38
CA VAL A 34 2.29 15.88 -0.79
C VAL A 34 3.75 15.70 -0.40
N ASN A 35 3.99 15.25 0.82
CA ASN A 35 5.32 15.14 1.43
C ASN A 35 5.60 13.77 2.06
N PHE A 36 4.87 12.74 1.66
CA PHE A 36 5.08 11.34 2.06
C PHE A 36 5.33 10.48 0.82
N ASP A 37 6.12 9.43 1.01
CA ASP A 37 6.31 8.41 0.00
C ASP A 37 5.18 7.38 0.05
N GLN A 38 4.91 6.78 -1.10
CA GLN A 38 3.93 5.71 -1.22
C GLN A 38 4.37 4.72 -2.29
N TYR A 39 3.98 3.47 -2.11
CA TYR A 39 4.42 2.35 -2.90
C TYR A 39 3.23 1.44 -3.19
N SER A 40 3.13 0.91 -4.41
CA SER A 40 2.12 -0.08 -4.74
C SER A 40 2.72 -1.15 -5.63
N GLY A 41 2.36 -2.40 -5.35
CA GLY A 41 2.88 -3.54 -6.08
C GLY A 41 2.22 -4.84 -5.67
N TYR A 42 2.91 -5.95 -5.88
CA TYR A 42 2.38 -7.29 -5.64
C TYR A 42 3.30 -8.12 -4.75
N ILE A 43 2.70 -8.79 -3.77
CA ILE A 43 3.37 -9.76 -2.92
C ILE A 43 2.96 -11.16 -3.38
N THR A 44 3.89 -11.93 -3.96
CA THR A 44 3.63 -13.31 -4.38
C THR A 44 3.44 -14.20 -3.16
N VAL A 45 2.27 -14.84 -3.04
CA VAL A 45 1.93 -15.70 -1.89
C VAL A 45 1.89 -17.19 -2.26
N ASP A 46 1.70 -17.52 -3.53
CA ASP A 46 1.83 -18.89 -4.05
C ASP A 46 2.29 -18.85 -5.51
N SER A 47 3.57 -19.06 -5.76
CA SER A 47 4.13 -19.04 -7.11
C SER A 47 3.67 -20.21 -7.98
N ASN A 48 3.31 -21.36 -7.38
CA ASN A 48 2.84 -22.53 -8.13
C ASN A 48 1.41 -22.34 -8.62
N ALA A 49 0.57 -21.71 -7.80
CA ALA A 49 -0.79 -21.35 -8.16
C ALA A 49 -0.89 -20.00 -8.89
N GLY A 50 0.22 -19.26 -9.02
CA GLY A 50 0.27 -17.95 -9.65
C GLY A 50 -0.47 -16.86 -8.86
N ARG A 51 -0.52 -16.96 -7.53
CA ARG A 51 -1.26 -16.04 -6.66
C ARG A 51 -0.37 -14.95 -6.09
N ALA A 52 -0.81 -13.70 -6.21
CA ALA A 52 -0.18 -12.51 -5.67
C ALA A 52 -1.20 -11.52 -5.10
N LEU A 53 -0.90 -10.94 -3.95
CA LEU A 53 -1.73 -9.93 -3.30
C LEU A 53 -1.26 -8.54 -3.67
N PHE A 54 -2.17 -7.69 -4.12
CA PHE A 54 -1.92 -6.27 -4.34
C PHE A 54 -1.83 -5.54 -3.02
N TYR A 55 -0.82 -4.67 -2.89
CA TYR A 55 -0.63 -3.81 -1.74
C TYR A 55 -0.50 -2.35 -2.14
N TRP A 56 -0.86 -1.46 -1.22
CA TRP A 56 -0.51 -0.05 -1.26
C TRP A 56 0.01 0.35 0.12
N LEU A 57 1.28 0.72 0.19
CA LEU A 57 1.92 1.28 1.38
C LEU A 57 1.94 2.81 1.27
N VAL A 58 1.41 3.48 2.27
CA VAL A 58 1.54 4.93 2.45
C VAL A 58 2.41 5.18 3.67
N GLU A 59 3.57 5.79 3.48
CA GLU A 59 4.45 6.12 4.60
C GLU A 59 3.90 7.26 5.45
N ALA A 60 4.39 7.32 6.68
CA ALA A 60 4.06 8.43 7.55
C ALA A 60 4.66 9.74 7.01
N ALA A 61 3.86 10.82 7.03
CA ALA A 61 4.31 12.12 6.51
C ALA A 61 5.48 12.75 7.29
N GLU A 62 5.69 12.32 8.53
CA GLU A 62 6.78 12.82 9.37
C GLU A 62 7.58 11.67 9.98
N ASN A 63 8.89 11.65 9.69
CA ASN A 63 9.86 10.68 10.22
C ASN A 63 9.40 9.22 10.11
N PRO A 64 9.06 8.71 8.91
CA PRO A 64 8.43 7.40 8.71
C PRO A 64 9.21 6.24 9.33
N SER A 65 10.55 6.30 9.33
CA SER A 65 11.42 5.31 9.96
C SER A 65 11.25 5.15 11.48
N SER A 66 10.67 6.16 12.15
CA SER A 66 10.40 6.15 13.59
C SER A 66 8.96 5.78 13.94
N LYS A 67 8.08 5.69 12.93
CA LYS A 67 6.65 5.48 13.10
C LYS A 67 6.29 3.99 12.99
N PRO A 68 5.22 3.54 13.66
CA PRO A 68 4.79 2.14 13.57
C PRO A 68 4.33 1.80 12.14
N LEU A 69 4.42 0.52 11.78
CA LEU A 69 3.77 -0.04 10.61
C LEU A 69 2.41 -0.63 11.04
N VAL A 70 1.34 -0.22 10.36
CA VAL A 70 -0.03 -0.69 10.58
C VAL A 70 -0.52 -1.39 9.32
N LEU A 71 -0.91 -2.65 9.45
CA LEU A 71 -1.61 -3.39 8.41
C LEU A 71 -3.11 -3.09 8.50
N TRP A 72 -3.71 -2.67 7.40
CA TRP A 72 -5.15 -2.43 7.28
C TRP A 72 -5.81 -3.45 6.34
N LEU A 73 -6.88 -4.08 6.83
CA LEU A 73 -7.66 -5.07 6.10
C LEU A 73 -9.15 -4.72 6.21
N ASN A 74 -9.79 -4.41 5.08
CA ASN A 74 -11.24 -4.36 5.04
C ASN A 74 -11.79 -5.81 5.04
N GLY A 75 -12.91 -5.99 5.74
CA GLY A 75 -13.56 -7.28 5.92
C GLY A 75 -14.52 -7.63 4.80
N GLY A 76 -15.43 -8.56 5.08
CA GLY A 76 -16.38 -9.11 4.12
C GLY A 76 -16.44 -10.63 4.23
N PRO A 77 -16.62 -11.33 3.11
CA PRO A 77 -15.45 -11.64 2.28
C PRO A 77 -15.50 -10.93 0.92
N GLY A 78 -14.37 -10.33 0.50
CA GLY A 78 -14.19 -9.86 -0.87
C GLY A 78 -14.14 -8.34 -1.09
N CYS A 79 -14.23 -7.52 -0.04
CA CYS A 79 -14.09 -6.07 -0.18
C CYS A 79 -12.59 -5.69 -0.21
N SER A 80 -12.23 -4.76 -1.10
CA SER A 80 -10.86 -4.29 -1.26
C SER A 80 -10.48 -3.31 -0.14
N SER A 81 -9.33 -3.56 0.49
CA SER A 81 -8.75 -2.65 1.49
C SER A 81 -8.27 -1.35 0.85
N VAL A 82 -7.87 -1.41 -0.42
CA VAL A 82 -7.47 -0.23 -1.19
C VAL A 82 -8.70 0.59 -1.59
N ALA A 83 -9.72 -0.05 -2.16
CA ALA A 83 -10.91 0.66 -2.65
C ALA A 83 -11.70 1.34 -1.52
N TYR A 84 -11.80 0.71 -0.35
CA TYR A 84 -12.55 1.27 0.78
C TYR A 84 -11.62 1.94 1.81
N GLY A 85 -10.71 1.16 2.41
CA GLY A 85 -9.84 1.66 3.48
C GLY A 85 -8.95 2.83 3.05
N GLU A 86 -8.23 2.67 1.95
CA GLU A 86 -7.32 3.70 1.44
C GLU A 86 -8.11 4.87 0.84
N ALA A 87 -8.96 4.62 -0.17
CA ALA A 87 -9.56 5.72 -0.94
C ALA A 87 -10.76 6.42 -0.25
N GLU A 88 -11.51 5.73 0.60
CA GLU A 88 -12.77 6.25 1.16
C GLU A 88 -12.73 6.50 2.66
N GLU A 89 -11.92 5.74 3.42
CA GLU A 89 -11.92 5.80 4.88
C GLU A 89 -10.76 6.64 5.43
N LEU A 90 -9.55 6.06 5.52
CA LEU A 90 -8.46 6.59 6.34
C LEU A 90 -7.16 6.87 5.58
N GLY A 91 -7.12 6.59 4.28
CA GLY A 91 -5.97 6.92 3.45
C GLY A 91 -5.75 8.43 3.31
N PRO A 92 -4.62 8.81 2.71
CA PRO A 92 -4.16 10.20 2.64
C PRO A 92 -4.97 11.07 1.70
N PHE A 93 -5.69 10.48 0.74
CA PHE A 93 -6.44 11.20 -0.28
C PHE A 93 -7.91 10.82 -0.26
N HIS A 94 -8.76 11.78 -0.62
CA HIS A 94 -10.12 11.54 -1.06
C HIS A 94 -10.31 12.05 -2.48
N ILE A 95 -11.26 11.45 -3.18
CA ILE A 95 -11.58 11.78 -4.57
C ILE A 95 -12.62 12.90 -4.59
N HIS A 96 -12.36 13.96 -5.35
CA HIS A 96 -13.35 15.01 -5.60
C HIS A 96 -14.55 14.46 -6.40
N ALA A 97 -15.68 15.17 -6.34
CA ALA A 97 -16.90 14.78 -7.07
C ALA A 97 -16.74 14.69 -8.60
N ASP A 98 -15.65 15.23 -9.15
CA ASP A 98 -15.30 15.09 -10.57
C ASP A 98 -14.76 13.70 -10.94
N GLY A 99 -14.47 12.85 -9.94
CA GLY A 99 -13.91 11.51 -10.11
C GLY A 99 -12.47 11.49 -10.65
N LYS A 100 -11.77 12.62 -10.61
CA LYS A 100 -10.48 12.80 -11.30
C LYS A 100 -9.42 13.48 -10.45
N SER A 101 -9.82 14.42 -9.59
CA SER A 101 -8.89 15.15 -8.73
C SER A 101 -8.92 14.62 -7.30
N LEU A 102 -7.77 14.73 -6.62
CA LEU A 102 -7.59 14.27 -5.25
C LEU A 102 -7.41 15.47 -4.32
N TYR A 103 -7.89 15.35 -3.08
CA TYR A 103 -7.56 16.26 -1.99
C TYR A 103 -7.08 15.50 -0.77
N LEU A 104 -6.24 16.16 0.04
CA LEU A 104 -5.70 15.56 1.25
C LEU A 104 -6.80 15.33 2.29
N ASN A 105 -6.82 14.14 2.88
CA ASN A 105 -7.63 13.82 4.03
C ASN A 105 -6.99 14.42 5.30
N PRO A 106 -7.61 15.43 5.95
CA PRO A 106 -7.05 16.04 7.16
C PRO A 106 -7.05 15.08 8.37
N TYR A 107 -7.71 13.93 8.28
CA TYR A 107 -7.77 12.92 9.34
C TYR A 107 -7.09 11.60 8.95
N SER A 108 -6.25 11.60 7.92
CA SER A 108 -5.55 10.39 7.50
C SER A 108 -4.70 9.80 8.62
N TRP A 109 -4.71 8.48 8.72
CA TRP A 109 -3.92 7.74 9.70
C TRP A 109 -2.43 7.78 9.40
N ASN A 110 -2.02 8.08 8.16
CA ASN A 110 -0.60 8.22 7.80
C ASN A 110 0.07 9.45 8.46
N LYS A 111 -0.68 10.28 9.18
CA LYS A 111 -0.09 11.31 10.04
C LYS A 111 0.69 10.72 11.21
N LEU A 112 0.39 9.49 11.62
CA LEU A 112 0.96 8.88 12.84
C LEU A 112 1.62 7.52 12.60
N ALA A 113 1.44 6.90 11.43
CA ALA A 113 1.93 5.57 11.12
C ALA A 113 2.21 5.38 9.63
N ASN A 114 3.03 4.38 9.29
CA ASN A 114 3.09 3.84 7.94
C ASN A 114 1.92 2.87 7.79
N ILE A 115 1.06 3.06 6.79
CA ILE A 115 -0.15 2.24 6.62
C ILE A 115 0.01 1.35 5.40
N LEU A 116 -0.07 0.04 5.59
CA LEU A 116 -0.08 -0.97 4.54
C LEU A 116 -1.51 -1.45 4.31
N PHE A 117 -2.10 -1.05 3.19
CA PHE A 117 -3.38 -1.58 2.71
C PHE A 117 -3.11 -2.83 1.87
N LEU A 118 -3.84 -3.92 2.15
CA LEU A 118 -3.64 -5.18 1.47
C LEU A 118 -4.98 -5.76 1.00
N ASP A 119 -5.09 -6.01 -0.30
CA ASP A 119 -6.26 -6.66 -0.88
C ASP A 119 -6.15 -8.17 -0.71
N SER A 120 -7.01 -8.74 0.14
CA SER A 120 -6.96 -10.16 0.51
C SER A 120 -8.37 -10.75 0.63
N PRO A 121 -8.59 -12.01 0.20
CA PRO A 121 -7.63 -12.94 -0.43
C PRO A 121 -7.37 -12.63 -1.91
N ALA A 122 -6.56 -13.46 -2.58
CA ALA A 122 -6.43 -13.47 -4.05
C ALA A 122 -7.81 -13.47 -4.74
N GLY A 123 -7.97 -12.65 -5.78
CA GLY A 123 -9.25 -12.37 -6.44
C GLY A 123 -9.98 -11.13 -5.92
N VAL A 124 -9.51 -10.48 -4.86
CA VAL A 124 -10.05 -9.21 -4.35
C VAL A 124 -9.32 -8.03 -4.95
N GLY A 125 -10.06 -7.04 -5.44
CA GLY A 125 -9.49 -5.81 -6.01
C GLY A 125 -8.55 -6.12 -7.17
N PHE A 126 -7.28 -5.76 -7.01
CA PHE A 126 -6.23 -6.07 -7.99
C PHE A 126 -5.47 -7.38 -7.71
N SER A 127 -5.68 -8.02 -6.56
CA SER A 127 -5.03 -9.29 -6.21
C SER A 127 -5.50 -10.44 -7.09
N TYR A 128 -4.60 -11.36 -7.44
CA TYR A 128 -4.87 -12.54 -8.28
C TYR A 128 -4.26 -13.83 -7.73
#